data_AF-A0A4V6KQD0-F1
#
_entry.id   AF-A0A4V6KQD0-F1
#
_cell.length_a   1.000
_cell.length_b   1.000
_cell.length_c   1.000
_cell.angle_alpha   90.00
_cell.angle_beta   90.00
_cell.angle_gamma   90.00
#
_symmetry.space_group_name_H-M   'P 1'
#
loop_
_entity.id
_entity.type
_entity.pdbx_description
1 polymer ?
#
loop_
_entity_poly.entity_id
_entity_poly.type
_entity_poly.pdbx_seq_one_letter_code
_entity_poly.pdbx_strand_id
1 'polypeptide(L)'
;MLQKKPQINWVVTKSTGKDDFGREDPWQTMVTVSWPVFRGGSATAAREAALLRAEAELEVKEKQQMDLEFEARAAVQDANTLLTRANLYVNLIEETAKVKAAFFDQWYHLGRRTLLDVLIAESDYNNNRVNEVSYRFDSYLAVLKAYGSTGMLSRWLLDDMNNFER
;
A
#
# COMPACT_ATOMS: atom_id res chain seq x y z
N MET A 1 -42.09 13.95 18.07
CA MET A 1 -43.02 13.65 16.95
C MET A 1 -42.21 13.38 15.68
N LEU A 2 -42.57 12.32 14.97
CA LEU A 2 -41.85 11.73 13.84
C LEU A 2 -42.04 12.57 12.56
N GLN A 3 -40.99 13.25 12.10
CA GLN A 3 -40.95 13.79 10.74
C GLN A 3 -40.16 12.81 9.86
N LYS A 4 -40.88 11.90 9.18
CA LYS A 4 -40.34 11.13 8.05
C LYS A 4 -41.04 11.64 6.78
N LYS A 5 -40.23 11.95 5.77
CA LYS A 5 -40.70 12.41 4.46
C LYS A 5 -41.45 11.26 3.76
N PRO A 6 -42.49 11.56 2.96
CA PRO A 6 -43.16 10.55 2.15
C PRO A 6 -42.17 9.97 1.12
N GLN A 7 -42.29 8.68 0.85
CA GLN A 7 -41.55 8.03 -0.23
C GLN A 7 -42.49 7.85 -1.42
N ILE A 8 -42.05 8.33 -2.58
CA ILE A 8 -42.79 8.23 -3.84
C ILE A 8 -42.02 7.26 -4.72
N ASN A 9 -42.69 6.21 -5.19
CA ASN A 9 -42.15 5.29 -6.18
C ASN A 9 -43.00 5.37 -7.45
N TRP A 10 -42.38 5.65 -8.59
CA TRP A 10 -43.03 5.70 -9.89
C TRP A 10 -42.44 4.60 -10.77
N VAL A 11 -43.30 3.70 -11.26
CA VAL A 11 -42.91 2.57 -12.09
C VAL A 11 -43.67 2.65 -13.40
N VAL A 12 -42.93 2.51 -14.50
CA VAL A 12 -43.47 2.43 -15.86
C VAL A 12 -43.08 1.08 -16.43
N THR A 13 -44.07 0.28 -16.81
CA THR A 13 -43.85 -1.05 -17.39
C THR A 13 -44.43 -1.07 -18.79
N LYS A 14 -43.61 -1.49 -19.75
CA LYS A 14 -44.04 -1.80 -21.11
C LYS A 14 -43.71 -3.25 -21.38
N SER A 15 -44.74 -4.09 -21.53
CA SER A 15 -44.58 -5.46 -21.98
C SER A 15 -44.43 -5.47 -23.50
N THR A 16 -43.49 -6.28 -24.01
CA THR A 16 -43.32 -6.54 -25.45
C THR A 16 -43.78 -7.95 -25.81
N GLY A 17 -44.61 -8.56 -24.97
CA GLY A 17 -45.30 -9.80 -25.30
C GLY A 17 -46.26 -9.54 -26.46
N LYS A 18 -46.13 -10.33 -27.53
CA LYS A 18 -47.16 -10.40 -28.57
C LYS A 18 -48.06 -11.55 -28.20
N ASP A 19 -49.32 -11.25 -27.90
CA ASP A 19 -50.37 -12.26 -27.81
C ASP A 19 -50.58 -12.91 -29.19
N ASP A 20 -51.13 -14.12 -29.26
CA ASP A 20 -51.30 -14.90 -30.51
C ASP A 20 -52.12 -14.15 -31.59
N PHE A 21 -52.75 -13.04 -31.22
CA PHE A 21 -53.54 -12.14 -32.07
C PHE A 21 -52.85 -10.83 -32.47
N GLY A 22 -51.54 -10.66 -32.21
CA GLY A 22 -50.75 -9.52 -32.70
C GLY A 22 -51.11 -8.15 -32.12
N ARG A 23 -51.79 -8.10 -30.96
CA ARG A 23 -52.09 -6.86 -30.24
C ARG A 23 -50.86 -6.45 -29.43
N GLU A 24 -50.47 -5.19 -29.54
CA GLU A 24 -49.46 -4.59 -28.66
C GLU A 24 -50.03 -4.46 -27.24
N ASP A 25 -49.29 -4.98 -26.26
CA ASP A 25 -49.63 -4.81 -24.85
C ASP A 25 -49.65 -3.32 -24.47
N PRO A 26 -50.66 -2.87 -23.69
CA PRO A 26 -50.75 -1.49 -23.26
C PRO A 26 -49.62 -1.13 -22.29
N TRP A 27 -49.09 0.09 -22.42
CA TRP A 27 -48.18 0.66 -21.43
C TRP A 27 -48.93 0.91 -20.11
N GLN A 28 -48.32 0.52 -18.99
CA GLN A 28 -48.87 0.71 -17.65
C GLN A 28 -47.96 1.62 -16.83
N THR A 29 -48.54 2.59 -16.13
CA THR A 29 -47.85 3.48 -15.21
C THR A 29 -48.49 3.38 -13.83
N MET A 30 -47.67 3.23 -12.79
CA MET A 30 -48.13 3.11 -11.42
C MET A 30 -47.31 4.05 -10.52
N VAL A 31 -48.01 4.88 -9.75
CA VAL A 31 -47.41 5.76 -8.73
C VAL A 31 -47.86 5.27 -7.37
N THR A 32 -46.91 4.83 -6.55
CA THR A 32 -47.16 4.41 -5.18
C THR A 32 -46.55 5.43 -4.23
N VAL A 33 -47.41 6.04 -3.42
CA VAL A 33 -46.98 6.94 -2.33
C VAL A 33 -47.12 6.18 -1.02
N SER A 34 -46.02 6.01 -0.28
CA SER A 34 -46.05 5.42 1.05
C SER A 34 -45.67 6.46 2.10
N TRP A 35 -46.54 6.66 3.08
CA TRP A 35 -46.26 7.50 4.25
C TRP A 35 -46.54 6.74 5.54
N PRO A 36 -45.50 6.23 6.23
CA PRO A 36 -45.68 5.51 7.48
C PRO A 36 -45.97 6.48 8.64
N VAL A 37 -47.19 6.41 9.18
CA VAL A 37 -47.65 7.30 10.26
C VAL A 37 -47.13 6.86 11.64
N PHE A 38 -46.95 5.55 11.87
CA PHE A 38 -46.39 5.01 13.11
C PHE A 38 -45.63 3.70 12.84
N ARG A 39 -44.38 3.58 13.32
CA ARG A 39 -43.54 2.37 13.14
C ARG A 39 -42.93 1.83 14.45
N GLY A 40 -43.55 2.06 15.60
CA GLY A 40 -43.20 1.40 16.87
C GLY A 40 -41.72 1.48 17.28
N GLY A 41 -41.05 2.62 17.10
CA GLY A 41 -39.63 2.80 17.48
C GLY A 41 -38.59 2.30 16.45
N SER A 42 -38.97 1.51 15.44
CA SER A 42 -38.01 1.11 14.38
C SER A 42 -37.44 2.31 13.61
N ALA A 43 -38.22 3.39 13.49
CA ALA A 43 -37.78 4.62 12.84
C ALA A 43 -36.74 5.40 13.67
N THR A 44 -36.82 5.33 15.00
CA THR A 44 -35.83 5.94 15.90
C THR A 44 -34.59 5.07 15.98
N ALA A 45 -34.73 3.74 16.09
CA ALA A 45 -33.62 2.79 16.05
C ALA A 45 -32.84 2.88 14.72
N ALA A 46 -33.53 3.02 13.58
CA ALA A 46 -32.86 3.21 12.29
C ALA A 46 -32.08 4.53 12.20
N ARG A 47 -32.55 5.60 12.87
CA ARG A 47 -31.83 6.87 12.95
C ARG A 47 -30.61 6.73 13.85
N GLU A 48 -30.76 6.12 15.02
CA GLU A 48 -29.67 5.86 15.95
C GLU A 48 -28.59 4.98 15.32
N ALA A 49 -28.98 3.92 14.62
CA ALA A 49 -28.07 3.10 13.83
C ALA A 49 -27.38 3.89 12.70
N ALA A 50 -28.04 4.87 12.10
CA ALA A 50 -27.42 5.74 11.10
C ALA A 50 -26.41 6.73 11.74
N LEU A 51 -26.69 7.22 12.95
CA LEU A 51 -25.76 8.05 13.71
C LEU A 51 -24.53 7.25 14.15
N LEU A 52 -24.73 6.06 14.73
CA LEU A 52 -23.65 5.16 15.11
C LEU A 52 -22.79 4.75 13.91
N ARG A 53 -23.39 4.53 12.73
CA ARG A 53 -22.61 4.32 11.49
C ARG A 53 -21.78 5.55 11.13
N ALA A 54 -22.37 6.75 11.16
CA ALA A 54 -21.63 7.96 10.85
C ALA A 54 -20.45 8.20 11.80
N GLU A 55 -20.63 7.91 13.10
CA GLU A 55 -19.57 7.96 14.10
C GLU A 55 -18.48 6.91 13.85
N ALA A 56 -18.87 5.66 13.54
CA ALA A 56 -17.93 4.62 13.16
C ALA A 56 -17.11 4.98 11.91
N GLU A 57 -17.72 5.62 10.90
CA GLU A 57 -16.98 6.09 9.71
C GLU A 57 -15.97 7.20 10.06
N LEU A 58 -16.25 8.04 11.05
CA LEU A 58 -15.28 9.04 11.54
C LEU A 58 -14.09 8.35 12.22
N GLU A 59 -14.34 7.37 13.09
CA GLU A 59 -13.29 6.59 13.73
C GLU A 59 -12.43 5.83 12.71
N VAL A 60 -13.04 5.23 11.69
CA VAL A 60 -12.34 4.55 10.59
C VAL A 60 -11.43 5.52 9.84
N LYS A 61 -11.92 6.74 9.56
CA LYS A 61 -11.12 7.77 8.90
C LYS A 61 -9.93 8.21 9.77
N GLU A 62 -10.14 8.48 11.05
CA GLU A 62 -9.06 8.87 11.97
C GLU A 62 -8.01 7.77 12.08
N LYS A 63 -8.46 6.52 12.21
CA LYS A 63 -7.56 5.36 12.21
C LYS A 63 -6.78 5.25 10.91
N GLN A 64 -7.43 5.41 9.76
CA GLN A 64 -6.75 5.38 8.47
C GLN A 64 -5.68 6.48 8.34
N GLN A 65 -5.94 7.68 8.86
CA GLN A 65 -4.94 8.75 8.88
C GLN A 65 -3.74 8.38 9.76
N MET A 66 -3.98 7.86 10.95
CA MET A 66 -2.92 7.43 11.86
C MET A 66 -2.10 6.26 11.29
N ASP A 67 -2.76 5.29 10.66
CA ASP A 67 -2.11 4.14 10.02
C ASP A 67 -1.17 4.61 8.88
N LEU A 68 -1.62 5.56 8.05
CA LEU A 68 -0.80 6.16 6.99
C LEU A 68 0.40 6.95 7.55
N GLU A 69 0.21 7.72 8.62
CA GLU A 69 1.30 8.44 9.29
C GLU A 69 2.34 7.47 9.86
N PHE A 70 1.88 6.40 10.51
CA PHE A 70 2.75 5.37 11.06
C PHE A 70 3.53 4.66 9.95
N GLU A 71 2.87 4.26 8.87
CA GLU A 71 3.50 3.63 7.71
C GLU A 71 4.56 4.53 7.09
N ALA A 72 4.27 5.82 6.89
CA ALA A 72 5.24 6.79 6.38
C ALA A 72 6.47 6.93 7.28
N ARG A 73 6.27 7.04 8.60
CA ARG A 73 7.38 7.15 9.57
C ARG A 73 8.20 5.88 9.63
N ALA A 74 7.56 4.72 9.61
CA ALA A 74 8.23 3.42 9.57
C ALA A 74 9.08 3.28 8.31
N ALA A 75 8.55 3.63 7.15
CA ALA A 75 9.28 3.57 5.88
C ALA A 75 10.51 4.50 5.88
N VAL A 76 10.42 5.71 6.45
CA VAL A 76 11.58 6.61 6.61
C VAL A 76 12.61 6.02 7.57
N GLN A 77 12.18 5.45 8.69
CA GLN A 77 13.08 4.80 9.64
C GLN A 77 13.80 3.59 9.04
N ASP A 78 13.09 2.79 8.26
CA ASP A 78 13.64 1.65 7.53
C ASP A 78 14.66 2.12 6.49
N ALA A 79 14.35 3.16 5.73
CA ALA A 79 15.28 3.74 4.75
C ALA A 79 16.61 4.15 5.40
N ASN A 80 16.56 4.87 6.52
CA ASN A 80 17.74 5.29 7.27
C ASN A 80 18.53 4.09 7.82
N THR A 81 17.82 3.10 8.36
CA THR A 81 18.43 1.89 8.94
C THR A 81 19.14 1.07 7.86
N LEU A 82 18.49 0.87 6.72
CA LEU A 82 19.04 0.13 5.58
C LEU A 82 20.24 0.85 4.97
N LEU A 83 20.18 2.18 4.83
CA LEU A 83 21.33 2.97 4.36
C LEU A 83 22.51 2.86 5.32
N THR A 84 22.26 2.96 6.62
CA THR A 84 23.29 2.78 7.65
C THR A 84 23.93 1.40 7.55
N ARG A 85 23.12 0.34 7.32
CA ARG A 85 23.63 -1.02 7.10
C ARG A 85 24.48 -1.11 5.83
N ALA A 86 24.04 -0.55 4.71
CA ALA A 86 24.85 -0.51 3.49
C ALA A 86 26.22 0.13 3.75
N ASN A 87 26.26 1.26 4.44
CA ASN A 87 27.52 1.94 4.80
C ASN A 87 28.43 1.08 5.70
N LEU A 88 27.87 0.32 6.64
CA LEU A 88 28.66 -0.62 7.46
C LEU A 88 29.25 -1.75 6.61
N TYR A 89 28.51 -2.22 5.61
CA TYR A 89 28.99 -3.24 4.68
C TYR A 89 30.14 -2.73 3.80
N VAL A 90 30.17 -1.44 3.44
CA VAL A 90 31.33 -0.84 2.75
C VAL A 90 32.62 -1.08 3.54
N ASN A 91 32.62 -0.76 4.84
CA ASN A 91 33.78 -1.00 5.70
C ASN A 91 34.11 -2.50 5.81
N LEU A 92 33.09 -3.36 5.91
CA LEU A 92 33.29 -4.81 5.99
C LEU A 92 33.88 -5.39 4.68
N ILE A 93 33.52 -4.84 3.53
CA ILE A 93 34.08 -5.21 2.23
C ILE A 93 35.57 -4.88 2.17
N GLU A 94 35.99 -3.72 2.70
CA GLU A 94 37.41 -3.36 2.77
C GLU A 94 38.19 -4.32 3.65
N GLU A 95 37.66 -4.69 4.83
CA GLU A 95 38.31 -5.65 5.72
C GLU A 95 38.37 -7.05 5.11
N THR A 96 37.29 -7.52 4.51
CA THR A 96 37.28 -8.84 3.84
C THR A 96 38.14 -8.87 2.57
N ALA A 97 38.35 -7.74 1.90
CA ALA A 97 39.32 -7.64 0.80
C ALA A 97 40.75 -7.88 1.30
N LYS A 98 41.12 -7.32 2.46
CA LYS A 98 42.44 -7.55 3.08
C LYS A 98 42.62 -9.01 3.47
N VAL A 99 41.60 -9.63 4.07
CA VAL A 99 41.63 -11.06 4.45
C VAL A 99 41.79 -11.95 3.22
N LYS A 100 40.99 -11.71 2.17
CA LYS A 100 41.09 -12.42 0.89
C LYS A 100 42.50 -12.34 0.31
N ALA A 101 43.09 -11.14 0.28
CA ALA A 101 44.45 -10.93 -0.22
C ALA A 101 45.51 -11.67 0.62
N ALA A 102 45.40 -11.59 1.96
CA ALA A 102 46.33 -12.28 2.86
C ALA A 102 46.25 -13.81 2.75
N PHE A 103 45.05 -14.37 2.61
CA PHE A 103 44.88 -15.81 2.44
C PHE A 103 45.42 -16.30 1.10
N PHE A 104 45.21 -15.53 0.04
CA PHE A 104 45.79 -15.81 -1.26
C PHE A 104 47.32 -15.84 -1.19
N ASP A 105 47.94 -14.84 -0.56
CA ASP A 105 49.39 -14.76 -0.36
C ASP A 105 49.94 -15.95 0.44
N GLN A 106 49.27 -16.32 1.54
CA GLN A 106 49.66 -17.46 2.38
C GLN A 106 49.52 -18.81 1.68
N TRP A 107 48.50 -18.99 0.85
CA TRP A 107 48.33 -20.20 0.06
C TRP A 107 49.38 -20.27 -1.06
N TYR A 108 49.57 -19.17 -1.80
CA TYR A 108 50.42 -19.14 -3.00
C TYR A 108 51.92 -19.19 -2.67
N HIS A 109 52.37 -18.47 -1.65
CA HIS A 109 53.80 -18.36 -1.31
C HIS A 109 54.24 -19.22 -0.14
N LEU A 110 53.36 -19.45 0.84
CA LEU A 110 53.75 -20.05 2.12
C LEU A 110 53.26 -21.50 2.28
N GLY A 111 52.30 -21.95 1.46
CA GLY A 111 51.67 -23.26 1.60
C GLY A 111 51.00 -23.49 2.97
N ARG A 112 50.74 -22.41 3.72
CA ARG A 112 50.22 -22.46 5.11
C ARG A 112 48.69 -22.42 5.19
N ARG A 113 48.02 -22.23 4.06
CA ARG A 113 46.56 -22.19 3.91
C ARG A 113 46.13 -23.08 2.76
N THR A 114 44.90 -23.58 2.82
CA THR A 114 44.34 -24.42 1.75
C THR A 114 43.71 -23.55 0.67
N LEU A 115 43.58 -24.07 -0.56
CA LEU A 115 42.80 -23.40 -1.61
C LEU A 115 41.34 -23.17 -1.16
N LEU A 116 40.79 -24.10 -0.37
CA LEU A 116 39.45 -23.96 0.18
C LEU A 116 39.30 -22.71 1.05
N ASP A 117 40.30 -22.40 1.89
CA ASP A 117 40.28 -21.18 2.72
C ASP A 117 40.23 -19.91 1.87
N VAL A 118 40.97 -19.89 0.75
CA VAL A 118 40.96 -18.77 -0.21
C VAL A 118 39.59 -18.60 -0.86
N LEU A 119 39.00 -19.70 -1.32
CA LEU A 119 37.67 -19.69 -1.95
C LEU A 119 36.58 -19.24 -0.98
N ILE A 120 36.66 -19.63 0.30
CA ILE A 120 35.73 -19.15 1.33
C ILE A 120 35.89 -17.64 1.52
N ALA A 121 37.13 -17.14 1.67
CA ALA A 121 37.36 -15.70 1.84
C ALA A 121 36.92 -14.88 0.62
N GLU A 122 37.08 -15.43 -0.59
CA GLU A 122 36.58 -14.80 -1.81
C GLU A 122 35.05 -14.81 -1.88
N SER A 123 34.41 -15.91 -1.49
CA SER A 123 32.96 -16.02 -1.36
C SER A 123 32.41 -14.99 -0.37
N ASP A 124 33.01 -14.88 0.82
CA ASP A 124 32.61 -13.93 1.86
C ASP A 124 32.72 -12.47 1.36
N TYR A 125 33.84 -12.12 0.70
CA TYR A 125 34.01 -10.82 0.07
C TYR A 125 32.91 -10.52 -0.96
N ASN A 126 32.60 -11.47 -1.84
CA ASN A 126 31.58 -11.31 -2.86
C ASN A 126 30.17 -11.21 -2.25
N ASN A 127 29.85 -12.02 -1.25
CA ASN A 127 28.59 -11.96 -0.53
C ASN A 127 28.40 -10.61 0.16
N ASN A 128 29.44 -10.06 0.79
CA ASN A 128 29.37 -8.73 1.40
C ASN A 128 29.08 -7.64 0.37
N ARG A 129 29.67 -7.72 -0.82
CA ARG A 129 29.38 -6.79 -1.92
C ARG A 129 27.94 -6.87 -2.40
N VAL A 130 27.40 -8.09 -2.56
CA VAL A 130 25.99 -8.28 -2.94
C VAL A 130 25.08 -7.71 -1.87
N ASN A 131 25.36 -7.97 -0.58
CA ASN A 131 24.55 -7.48 0.53
C ASN A 131 24.57 -5.95 0.64
N GLU A 132 25.73 -5.31 0.44
CA GLU A 132 25.84 -3.84 0.41
C GLU A 132 24.90 -3.23 -0.62
N VAL A 133 24.96 -3.74 -1.85
CA VAL A 133 24.13 -3.27 -2.96
C VAL A 133 22.64 -3.50 -2.65
N SER A 134 22.28 -4.70 -2.19
CA SER A 134 20.90 -5.02 -1.80
C SER A 134 20.37 -4.06 -0.74
N TYR A 135 21.10 -3.84 0.36
CA TYR A 135 20.67 -2.91 1.41
C TYR A 135 20.55 -1.47 0.91
N ARG A 136 21.42 -1.06 -0.02
CA ARG A 136 21.36 0.28 -0.60
C ARG A 136 20.11 0.46 -1.47
N PHE A 137 19.77 -0.53 -2.30
CA PHE A 137 18.54 -0.51 -3.09
C PHE A 137 17.29 -0.65 -2.23
N ASP A 138 17.31 -1.48 -1.18
CA ASP A 138 16.20 -1.61 -0.23
C ASP A 138 15.94 -0.29 0.49
N SER A 139 17.01 0.47 0.81
CA SER A 139 16.89 1.82 1.37
C SER A 139 16.17 2.77 0.40
N TYR A 140 16.56 2.78 -0.87
CA TYR A 140 15.89 3.61 -1.88
C TYR A 140 14.42 3.21 -2.06
N LEU A 141 14.12 1.91 -2.07
CA LEU A 141 12.74 1.43 -2.13
C LEU A 141 11.92 1.88 -0.90
N ALA A 142 12.52 1.89 0.29
CA ALA A 142 11.86 2.37 1.50
C ALA A 142 11.54 3.88 1.43
N VAL A 143 12.41 4.70 0.83
CA VAL A 143 12.11 6.11 0.53
C VAL A 143 10.91 6.23 -0.40
N LEU A 144 10.86 5.43 -1.48
CA LEU A 144 9.73 5.43 -2.41
C LEU A 144 8.42 5.00 -1.72
N LYS A 145 8.48 4.02 -0.82
CA LYS A 145 7.33 3.60 0.00
C LYS A 145 6.81 4.73 0.89
N ALA A 146 7.71 5.50 1.51
CA ALA A 146 7.32 6.66 2.33
C ALA A 146 6.59 7.74 1.50
N TYR A 147 7.07 8.02 0.28
CA TYR A 147 6.36 8.93 -0.63
C TYR A 147 5.05 8.34 -1.16
N GLY A 148 4.98 7.01 -1.33
CA GLY A 148 3.78 6.29 -1.74
C GLY A 148 2.67 6.35 -0.69
N SER A 149 2.98 6.07 0.58
CA SER A 149 2.00 6.08 1.67
C SER A 149 1.44 7.48 1.95
N THR A 150 2.20 8.53 1.66
CA THR A 150 1.75 9.93 1.78
C THR A 150 1.02 10.46 0.55
N GLY A 151 0.95 9.69 -0.54
CA GLY A 151 0.38 10.12 -1.82
C GLY A 151 1.22 11.19 -2.54
N MET A 152 2.45 11.47 -2.07
CA MET A 152 3.34 12.49 -2.63
C MET A 152 4.27 11.95 -3.72
N LEU A 153 4.28 10.64 -3.97
CA LEU A 153 5.18 9.98 -4.93
C LEU A 153 5.13 10.57 -6.33
N SER A 154 3.93 10.82 -6.88
CA SER A 154 3.78 11.38 -8.23
C SER A 154 4.32 12.80 -8.32
N ARG A 155 4.08 13.62 -7.30
CA ARG A 155 4.60 14.98 -7.23
C ARG A 155 6.12 15.00 -7.13
N TRP A 156 6.68 14.15 -6.27
CA TRP A 156 8.13 14.03 -6.12
C TRP A 156 8.79 13.59 -7.42
N LEU A 157 8.24 12.58 -8.10
CA LEU A 157 8.75 12.09 -9.38
C LEU A 157 8.73 13.16 -10.47
N LEU A 158 7.65 13.95 -10.56
CA LEU A 158 7.53 15.03 -11.53
C LEU A 158 8.52 16.16 -11.27
N ASP A 159 8.75 16.51 -9.99
CA ASP A 159 9.71 17.55 -9.60
C ASP A 159 11.15 17.12 -9.91
N ASP A 160 11.48 15.84 -9.65
CA ASP A 160 12.77 15.25 -9.97
C ASP A 160 13.05 15.28 -11.48
N MET A 161 12.09 14.86 -12.31
CA MET A 161 12.24 14.91 -13.78
C MET A 161 12.48 16.32 -14.31
N ASN A 162 11.81 17.34 -13.75
CA ASN A 162 12.02 18.74 -14.13
C ASN A 162 13.42 19.25 -13.75
N ASN A 163 14.02 18.73 -12.68
CA ASN A 163 15.36 19.10 -12.26
C ASN A 163 16.45 18.49 -13.15
N PHE A 164 16.17 17.37 -13.83
CA PHE A 164 17.08 16.77 -14.82
C PHE A 164 17.11 17.53 -16.16
N GLU A 165 16.08 18.32 -16.48
CA GLU A 165 16.01 19.11 -17.72
C GLU A 165 16.66 20.50 -17.61
N ARG A 166 17.25 20.85 -16.46
CA ARG A 166 18.01 22.08 -16.23
C ARG A 166 19.50 21.82 -16.11
#